data_AF-A0A074W6F8-F1
#
_entry.id   AF-A0A074W6F8-F1
#
_cell.length_a   1.000
_cell.length_b   1.000
_cell.length_c   1.000
_cell.angle_alpha   90.00
_cell.angle_beta   90.00
_cell.angle_gamma   90.00
#
_symmetry.space_group_name_H-M   'P 1'
#
loop_
_entity.id
_entity.type
_entity.pdbx_description
1 polymer ?
#
loop_
_entity_poly.entity_id
_entity_poly.type
_entity_poly.pdbx_seq_one_letter_code
_entity_poly.pdbx_strand_id
1 'polypeptide(L)'
;MIVVGLNYRKAPLHCFPTSVLDIAAVARAVIDDKTLNINKSRVVLAGFSAGGKLALTSCQLPELQGKITAAISYFPIVDWSAPPHAKWAERLYTEKASESLSTAGPALDWAYVPAGQDRKAKLLSPCYAEP
;
A
#
# COMPACT_ATOMS: atom_id res chain seq x y z
N MET A 1 -13.08 6.59 -18.36
CA MET A 1 -12.11 6.32 -17.28
C MET A 1 -11.31 5.10 -17.70
N ILE A 2 -9.98 5.14 -17.61
CA ILE A 2 -9.11 3.99 -17.89
C ILE A 2 -8.60 3.46 -16.55
N VAL A 3 -8.55 2.14 -16.40
CA VAL A 3 -8.00 1.47 -15.23
C VAL A 3 -6.77 0.68 -15.68
N VAL A 4 -5.64 0.92 -15.02
CA VAL A 4 -4.38 0.22 -15.32
C VAL A 4 -3.97 -0.58 -14.09
N GLY A 5 -3.89 -1.91 -14.24
CA GLY A 5 -3.38 -2.79 -13.20
C GLY A 5 -1.87 -2.68 -13.11
N LEU A 6 -1.35 -2.23 -11.96
CA LEU A 6 0.09 -2.11 -11.73
C LEU A 6 0.62 -3.41 -11.14
N ASN A 7 1.41 -4.16 -11.92
CA ASN A 7 2.05 -5.37 -11.42
C ASN A 7 3.37 -5.04 -10.72
N TYR A 8 3.52 -5.52 -9.50
CA TYR A 8 4.69 -5.30 -8.66
C TYR A 8 5.27 -6.62 -8.16
N ARG A 9 6.55 -6.60 -7.77
CA ARG A 9 7.22 -7.76 -7.19
C ARG A 9 6.72 -8.07 -5.80
N LYS A 10 6.56 -9.37 -5.49
CA LYS A 10 5.86 -9.84 -4.30
C LYS A 10 6.84 -10.44 -3.28
N ALA A 11 6.52 -10.25 -2.01
CA ALA A 11 7.11 -10.99 -0.90
C ALA A 11 6.82 -12.50 -1.02
N PRO A 12 7.66 -13.38 -0.44
CA PRO A 12 8.84 -13.08 0.38
C PRO A 12 10.13 -12.82 -0.41
N LEU A 13 10.16 -13.08 -1.72
CA LEU A 13 11.38 -12.87 -2.52
C LEU A 13 11.77 -11.39 -2.59
N HIS A 14 10.77 -10.51 -2.57
CA HIS A 14 10.93 -9.07 -2.65
C HIS A 14 10.18 -8.38 -1.50
N CYS A 15 10.82 -8.33 -0.32
CA CYS A 15 10.28 -7.68 0.87
C CYS A 15 10.16 -6.16 0.71
N PHE A 16 9.55 -5.52 1.72
CA PHE A 16 9.58 -4.06 1.87
C PHE A 16 11.03 -3.52 1.75
N PRO A 17 11.27 -2.41 1.01
CA PRO A 17 10.29 -1.51 0.39
C PRO A 17 9.95 -1.80 -1.08
N THR A 18 10.35 -2.96 -1.63
CA THR A 18 10.36 -3.22 -3.08
C THR A 18 9.02 -2.92 -3.77
N SER A 19 7.90 -3.41 -3.21
CA SER A 19 6.59 -3.20 -3.82
C SER A 19 6.14 -1.73 -3.83
N VAL A 20 6.58 -0.90 -2.87
CA VAL A 20 6.29 0.54 -2.85
C VAL A 20 7.01 1.24 -4.00
N LEU A 21 8.29 0.92 -4.17
CA LEU A 21 9.12 1.48 -5.25
C LEU A 21 8.63 1.02 -6.63
N ASP A 22 8.23 -0.24 -6.77
CA ASP A 22 7.68 -0.77 -8.02
C ASP A 22 6.38 -0.06 -8.43
N ILE A 23 5.46 0.14 -7.48
CA ILE A 23 4.21 0.85 -7.77
C ILE A 23 4.49 2.28 -8.21
N ALA A 24 5.41 3.00 -7.56
CA ALA A 24 5.77 4.34 -7.97
C ALA A 24 6.38 4.40 -9.37
N ALA A 25 7.30 3.49 -9.67
CA ALA A 25 7.94 3.40 -10.98
C ALA A 25 6.94 3.08 -12.09
N VAL A 26 6.07 2.08 -11.90
CA VAL A 26 5.08 1.68 -12.91
C VAL A 26 4.00 2.75 -13.06
N ALA A 27 3.53 3.35 -11.97
CA ALA A 27 2.57 4.45 -12.02
C ALA A 27 3.15 5.64 -12.81
N ARG A 28 4.40 6.03 -12.53
CA ARG A 28 5.08 7.09 -13.29
C ARG A 28 5.18 6.74 -14.77
N ALA A 29 5.58 5.50 -15.10
CA ALA A 29 5.68 5.05 -16.49
C ALA A 29 4.33 5.19 -17.23
N VAL A 30 3.22 4.78 -16.60
CA VAL A 30 1.87 4.92 -17.17
C VAL A 30 1.47 6.39 -17.34
N ILE A 31 1.74 7.24 -16.34
CA ILE A 31 1.40 8.67 -16.40
C ILE A 31 2.20 9.39 -17.49
N ASP A 32 3.47 9.03 -17.65
CA ASP A 32 4.40 9.69 -18.58
C ASP A 32 4.28 9.17 -20.01
N ASP A 33 3.65 8.01 -20.21
CA ASP A 33 3.36 7.44 -21.53
C ASP A 33 2.55 8.43 -22.39
N LYS A 34 3.11 8.80 -23.55
CA LYS A 34 2.50 9.73 -24.50
C LYS A 34 1.52 9.05 -25.46
N THR A 35 1.59 7.72 -25.55
CA THR A 35 0.69 6.90 -26.37
C THR A 35 -0.68 6.71 -25.70
N LEU A 36 -0.72 6.83 -24.37
CA LEU A 36 -1.96 6.84 -23.60
C LEU A 36 -2.62 8.22 -23.67
N ASN A 37 -3.78 8.30 -24.31
CA ASN A 37 -4.60 9.51 -24.35
C ASN A 37 -5.38 9.71 -23.03
N ILE A 38 -4.65 9.99 -21.94
CA ILE A 38 -5.20 10.22 -20.59
C ILE A 38 -5.06 11.68 -20.16
N ASN A 39 -6.04 12.18 -19.41
CA ASN A 39 -5.93 13.47 -18.75
C ASN A 39 -5.03 13.37 -17.51
N LYS A 40 -3.79 13.86 -17.63
CA LYS A 40 -2.77 13.81 -16.56
C LYS A 40 -3.10 14.66 -15.33
N SER A 41 -4.07 15.58 -15.41
CA SER A 41 -4.57 16.34 -14.25
C SER A 41 -5.60 15.57 -13.40
N ARG A 42 -6.02 14.37 -13.83
CA ARG A 42 -7.06 13.56 -13.19
C ARG A 42 -6.60 12.12 -12.97
N VAL A 43 -5.45 11.95 -12.33
CA VAL A 43 -4.87 10.63 -12.05
C VAL A 43 -5.13 10.25 -10.60
N VAL A 44 -5.63 9.03 -10.38
CA VAL A 44 -5.93 8.50 -9.05
C VAL A 44 -5.19 7.18 -8.87
N LEU A 45 -4.56 7.00 -7.71
CA LEU A 45 -3.96 5.72 -7.33
C LEU A 45 -4.90 5.01 -6.35
N ALA A 46 -5.34 3.80 -6.67
CA ALA A 46 -6.34 3.09 -5.89
C ALA A 46 -5.93 1.66 -5.57
N GLY A 47 -6.38 1.13 -4.43
CA GLY A 47 -6.13 -0.26 -4.08
C GLY A 47 -6.88 -0.77 -2.85
N PHE A 48 -6.87 -2.10 -2.71
CA PHE A 48 -7.52 -2.85 -1.64
C PHE A 48 -6.48 -3.49 -0.72
N SER A 49 -6.70 -3.49 0.60
CA SER A 49 -5.83 -4.16 1.57
C SER A 49 -4.36 -3.70 1.43
N ALA A 50 -3.43 -4.62 1.14
CA ALA A 50 -2.03 -4.28 0.83
C ALA A 50 -1.90 -3.31 -0.34
N GLY A 51 -2.76 -3.40 -1.36
CA GLY A 51 -2.81 -2.43 -2.46
C GLY A 51 -3.26 -1.05 -2.01
N GLY A 52 -4.16 -0.95 -1.03
CA GLY A 52 -4.55 0.32 -0.41
C GLY A 52 -3.38 0.96 0.34
N LYS A 53 -2.59 0.15 1.05
CA LYS A 53 -1.32 0.58 1.66
C LYS A 53 -0.34 1.08 0.61
N LEU A 54 -0.18 0.36 -0.51
CA LEU A 54 0.70 0.78 -1.60
C LEU A 54 0.23 2.08 -2.26
N ALA A 55 -1.08 2.29 -2.42
CA ALA A 55 -1.62 3.55 -2.92
C ALA A 55 -1.24 4.73 -2.00
N LEU A 56 -1.43 4.58 -0.69
CA LEU A 56 -1.09 5.64 0.28
C LEU A 56 0.42 5.91 0.36
N THR A 57 1.24 4.86 0.34
CA THR A 57 2.69 4.98 0.56
C THR A 57 3.45 5.40 -0.69
N SER A 58 3.05 4.94 -1.87
CA SER A 58 3.73 5.31 -3.12
C SER A 58 3.48 6.78 -3.48
N CYS A 59 2.31 7.34 -3.15
CA CYS A 59 2.02 8.77 -3.34
C CYS A 59 2.95 9.70 -2.55
N GLN A 60 3.61 9.21 -1.50
CA GLN A 60 4.59 9.99 -0.74
C GLN A 60 5.92 10.16 -1.49
N LEU A 61 6.18 9.33 -2.52
CA LEU A 61 7.46 9.35 -3.23
C LEU A 61 7.55 10.56 -4.18
N PRO A 62 8.71 11.25 -4.24
CA PRO A 62 8.88 12.48 -5.02
C PRO A 62 8.47 12.36 -6.50
N GLU A 63 8.64 11.18 -7.07
CA GLU A 63 8.30 10.91 -8.47
C GLU A 63 6.81 10.91 -8.79
N LEU A 64 5.95 10.77 -7.77
CA LEU A 64 4.49 10.84 -7.88
C LEU A 64 3.89 12.11 -7.28
N GLN A 65 4.67 12.88 -6.50
CA GLN A 65 4.22 14.16 -5.94
C GLN A 65 3.79 15.12 -7.06
N GLY A 66 2.60 15.71 -6.90
CA GLY A 66 1.99 16.60 -7.90
C GLY A 66 1.43 15.90 -9.15
N LYS A 67 1.62 14.58 -9.31
CA LYS A 67 1.05 13.80 -10.42
C LYS A 67 -0.24 13.07 -10.05
N ILE A 68 -0.42 12.73 -8.77
CA ILE A 68 -1.60 12.03 -8.27
C ILE A 68 -2.57 13.01 -7.63
N THR A 69 -3.80 13.06 -8.14
CA THR A 69 -4.88 13.93 -7.65
C THR A 69 -5.50 13.39 -6.36
N ALA A 70 -5.60 12.06 -6.23
CA ALA A 70 -6.15 11.41 -5.05
C ALA A 70 -5.61 9.99 -4.87
N ALA A 71 -5.55 9.52 -3.63
CA ALA A 71 -5.38 8.12 -3.29
C ALA A 71 -6.70 7.54 -2.77
N ILE A 72 -7.12 6.39 -3.30
CA ILE A 72 -8.31 5.67 -2.83
C ILE A 72 -7.86 4.36 -2.18
N SER A 73 -8.11 4.20 -0.88
CA SER A 73 -7.70 3.03 -0.12
C SER A 73 -8.88 2.31 0.49
N TYR A 74 -9.09 1.05 0.10
CA TYR A 74 -10.10 0.18 0.71
C TYR A 74 -9.44 -0.71 1.78
N PHE A 75 -9.93 -0.61 3.02
CA PHE A 75 -9.45 -1.37 4.19
C PHE A 75 -7.91 -1.56 4.22
N PRO A 76 -7.13 -0.46 4.12
CA PRO A 76 -5.69 -0.54 3.98
C PRO A 76 -4.99 -1.03 5.26
N ILE A 77 -3.79 -1.58 5.08
CA ILE A 77 -2.86 -1.82 6.18
C ILE A 77 -2.10 -0.51 6.44
N VAL A 78 -2.46 0.23 7.49
CA VAL A 78 -1.88 1.58 7.73
C VAL A 78 -0.85 1.64 8.86
N ASP A 79 -0.85 0.64 9.74
CA ASP A 79 0.07 0.56 10.86
C ASP A 79 0.64 -0.86 10.96
N TRP A 80 1.96 -1.00 10.90
CA TRP A 80 2.70 -2.24 11.12
C TRP A 80 3.33 -2.32 12.51
N SER A 81 3.25 -1.25 13.30
CA SER A 81 3.89 -1.14 14.60
C SER A 81 3.04 -1.73 15.73
N ALA A 82 1.71 -1.62 15.66
CA ALA A 82 0.85 -2.24 16.66
C ALA A 82 0.75 -3.77 16.46
N PRO A 83 0.88 -4.57 17.53
CA PRO A 83 0.75 -6.01 17.45
C PRO A 83 -0.70 -6.42 17.14
N PRO A 84 -0.94 -7.59 16.50
CA PRO A 84 -2.28 -8.01 16.08
C PRO A 84 -3.32 -8.00 17.20
N HIS A 85 -2.96 -8.47 18.41
CA HIS A 85 -3.89 -8.53 19.55
C HIS A 85 -4.40 -7.14 19.98
N ALA A 86 -3.57 -6.11 19.91
CA ALA A 86 -3.96 -4.74 20.24
C ALA A 86 -4.98 -4.22 19.22
N LYS A 87 -4.72 -4.43 17.92
CA LYS A 87 -5.65 -4.05 16.85
C LYS A 87 -6.97 -4.79 16.93
N TRP A 88 -6.95 -6.06 17.35
CA TRP A 88 -8.16 -6.86 17.50
C TRP A 88 -9.02 -6.41 18.67
N ALA A 89 -8.40 -5.96 19.77
CA ALA A 89 -9.13 -5.43 20.92
C ALA A 89 -9.91 -4.14 20.58
N GLU A 90 -9.49 -3.40 19.56
CA GLU A 90 -10.16 -2.17 19.10
C GLU A 90 -11.30 -2.40 18.09
N ARG A 91 -11.58 -3.66 17.72
CA ARG A 91 -12.65 -3.95 16.76
C ARG A 91 -14.02 -3.64 17.36
N LEU A 92 -14.82 -2.91 16.60
CA LEU A 92 -16.19 -2.53 16.97
C LEU A 92 -17.21 -3.68 16.86
N TYR A 93 -16.80 -4.84 16.36
CA TYR A 93 -17.66 -6.00 16.17
C TYR A 93 -16.89 -7.31 16.40
N THR A 94 -17.66 -8.36 16.72
CA THR A 94 -17.12 -9.72 16.85
C THR A 94 -16.87 -10.31 15.46
N GLU A 95 -15.61 -10.58 15.15
CA GLU A 95 -15.19 -11.18 13.88
C GLU A 95 -15.75 -12.60 13.72
N LYS A 96 -16.30 -12.91 12.54
CA LYS A 96 -16.62 -14.29 12.18
C LYS A 96 -15.36 -15.02 11.75
N ALA A 97 -15.29 -16.34 11.98
CA ALA A 97 -14.14 -17.14 11.54
C ALA A 97 -13.80 -16.97 10.04
N SER A 98 -14.81 -16.78 9.18
CA SER A 98 -14.65 -16.52 7.74
C SER A 98 -14.02 -15.17 7.38
N GLU A 99 -14.01 -14.23 8.31
CA GLU A 99 -13.49 -12.86 8.13
C GLU A 99 -12.06 -12.74 8.69
N SER A 100 -11.58 -13.78 9.39
CA SER A 100 -10.33 -13.72 10.15
C SER A 100 -9.09 -13.89 9.29
N LEU A 101 -8.20 -12.91 9.42
CA LEU A 101 -6.81 -12.98 8.93
C LEU A 101 -5.85 -13.46 10.02
N SER A 102 -6.33 -14.05 11.11
CA SER A 102 -5.49 -14.50 12.23
C SER A 102 -4.43 -15.54 11.83
N THR A 103 -4.73 -16.40 10.85
CA THR A 103 -3.79 -17.39 10.31
C THR A 103 -2.89 -16.83 9.21
N ALA A 104 -3.44 -16.07 8.25
CA ALA A 104 -2.66 -15.54 7.13
C ALA A 104 -1.82 -14.30 7.49
N GLY A 105 -2.31 -13.48 8.43
CA GLY A 105 -1.69 -12.21 8.82
C GLY A 105 -0.24 -12.35 9.29
N PRO A 106 0.07 -13.26 10.24
CA PRO A 106 1.45 -13.49 10.68
C PRO A 106 2.39 -13.92 9.55
N ALA A 107 1.92 -14.77 8.63
CA ALA A 107 2.73 -15.21 7.48
C ALA A 107 2.98 -14.07 6.49
N LEU A 108 1.98 -13.22 6.23
CA LEU A 108 2.12 -12.02 5.41
C LEU A 108 3.09 -11.01 6.04
N ASP A 109 3.03 -10.85 7.37
CA ASP A 109 3.94 -9.97 8.11
C ASP A 109 5.39 -10.45 8.02
N TRP A 110 5.63 -11.73 8.32
CA TRP A 110 6.95 -12.34 8.18
C TRP A 110 7.49 -12.26 6.75
N ALA A 111 6.65 -12.51 5.75
CA ALA A 111 7.07 -12.48 4.35
C ALA A 111 7.40 -11.06 3.89
N TYR A 112 6.64 -10.06 4.35
CA TYR A 112 6.71 -8.70 3.80
C TYR A 112 7.72 -7.80 4.51
N VAL A 113 7.85 -7.91 5.84
CA VAL A 113 8.64 -6.98 6.66
C VAL A 113 9.99 -7.61 7.01
N PRO A 114 11.12 -7.07 6.54
CA PRO A 114 12.44 -7.57 6.92
C PRO A 114 12.68 -7.55 8.43
N ALA A 115 13.45 -8.50 8.93
CA ALA A 115 13.87 -8.51 10.33
C ALA A 115 14.64 -7.22 10.67
N GLY A 116 14.30 -6.59 11.80
CA GLY A 116 14.90 -5.32 12.23
C GLY A 116 14.37 -4.07 11.52
N GLN A 117 13.45 -4.20 10.56
CA GLN A 117 12.82 -3.04 9.91
C GLN A 117 12.07 -2.19 10.93
N ASP A 118 12.32 -0.87 10.92
CA ASP A 118 11.50 0.08 11.66
C ASP A 118 10.06 0.04 11.14
N ARG A 119 9.15 -0.42 12.00
CA ARG A 119 7.72 -0.58 11.71
C ARG A 119 6.97 0.75 11.70
N LYS A 120 7.55 1.84 12.19
CA LYS A 120 6.98 3.20 12.11
C LYS A 120 7.47 3.98 10.89
N ALA A 121 8.35 3.40 10.07
CA ALA A 121 8.79 4.02 8.82
C ALA A 121 7.56 4.39 7.95
N LYS A 122 7.50 5.64 7.47
CA LYS A 122 6.33 6.23 6.80
C LYS A 122 5.87 5.47 5.55
N LEU A 123 6.81 4.87 4.82
CA LEU A 123 6.53 4.04 3.63
C LEU A 123 6.07 2.61 3.98
N LEU A 124 6.24 2.17 5.23
CA LEU A 124 5.71 0.92 5.73
C LEU A 124 4.34 1.16 6.39
N SER A 125 4.29 2.11 7.32
CA SER A 125 3.11 2.50 8.09
C SER A 125 2.69 3.94 7.76
N PRO A 126 1.82 4.13 6.75
CA PRO A 126 1.42 5.47 6.30
C PRO A 126 0.70 6.31 7.36
N CYS A 127 0.20 5.73 8.45
CA CYS A 127 -0.38 6.51 9.55
C CYS A 127 0.63 7.44 10.25
N TYR A 128 1.94 7.22 10.05
CA TYR A 128 3.01 8.07 10.57
C TYR A 128 3.54 9.08 9.54
N ALA A 129 2.95 9.16 8.35
CA ALA A 129 3.36 10.14 7.33
C ALA A 129 2.93 11.57 7.72
N GLU A 130 3.71 12.59 7.31
CA GLU A 130 3.27 13.98 7.45
C GLU A 130 2.25 14.32 6.35
N PRO A 131 1.36 15.31 6.58
CA PRO A 131 0.47 15.87 5.57
C PRO A 131 1.19 16.50 4.37
#